data_AF-A0A9J6PQ79-F1
#
_entry.id   AF-A0A9J6PQ79-F1
#
_cell.length_a   1.000
_cell.length_b   1.000
_cell.length_c   1.000
_cell.angle_alpha   90.00
_cell.angle_beta   90.00
_cell.angle_gamma   90.00
#
_symmetry.space_group_name_H-M   'P 1'
#
loop_
_entity.id
_entity.type
_entity.pdbx_description
1 polymer ?
#
loop_
_entity_poly.entity_id
_entity_poly.type
_entity_poly.pdbx_seq_one_letter_code
_entity_poly.pdbx_strand_id
1 'polypeptide(L)' 'MHEVVAFEDDHQVFSFHIAADDDEAAEETVAMLNSTAHPDINFKLSETVA' A
#
# COMPACT_ATOMS: atom_id res chain seq x y z
N MET A 1 0.90 -10.37 8.79
CA MET A 1 1.37 -8.96 8.77
C MET A 1 1.79 -8.70 7.34
N HIS A 2 1.20 -7.70 6.71
CA HIS A 2 1.46 -7.35 5.31
C HIS A 2 2.26 -6.05 5.25
N GLU A 3 3.23 -5.98 4.37
CA GLU A 3 3.99 -4.75 4.13
C GLU A 3 3.36 -3.97 2.98
N VAL A 4 3.15 -2.68 3.22
CA VAL A 4 2.64 -1.71 2.25
C VAL A 4 3.76 -0.72 1.94
N VAL A 5 3.94 -0.45 0.65
CA VAL A 5 4.95 0.46 0.12
C VAL A 5 4.24 1.68 -0.47
N ALA A 6 4.69 2.88 -0.08
CA ALA A 6 4.22 4.14 -0.63
C ALA A 6 5.19 4.62 -1.73
N PHE A 7 4.62 5.00 -2.87
CA PHE A 7 5.33 5.56 -4.02
C PHE A 7 4.87 6.99 -4.29
N GLU A 8 5.80 7.86 -4.67
CA GLU A 8 5.58 9.18 -5.26
C GLU A 8 6.32 9.24 -6.59
N ASP A 9 5.65 9.53 -7.70
CA ASP A 9 6.26 9.56 -9.05
C ASP A 9 7.13 8.31 -9.35
N ASP A 10 6.63 7.11 -9.05
CA ASP A 10 7.33 5.82 -9.16
C ASP A 10 8.59 5.64 -8.27
N HIS A 11 8.86 6.57 -7.36
CA HIS A 11 9.90 6.44 -6.34
C HIS A 11 9.32 5.94 -5.01
N GLN A 12 9.88 4.86 -4.47
CA GLN A 12 9.52 4.40 -3.12
C GLN A 12 9.95 5.45 -2.08
N VAL A 13 8.99 5.95 -1.31
CA VAL A 13 9.23 6.97 -0.28
C VAL A 13 9.39 6.31 1.09
N PHE A 14 8.51 5.37 1.43
CA PHE A 14 8.56 4.60 2.69
C PHE A 14 7.77 3.29 2.59
N SER A 15 7.99 2.37 3.53
CA SER A 15 7.14 1.20 3.74
C SER A 15 6.74 1.05 5.21
N PHE A 16 5.62 0.38 5.44
CA PHE A 16 5.07 0.12 6.77
C PHE A 16 4.28 -1.18 6.79
N HIS A 17 4.03 -1.71 7.99
CA HIS A 17 3.25 -2.93 8.16
C HIS A 17 1.82 -2.61 8.56
N ILE A 18 0.87 -3.32 7.96
CA ILE A 18 -0.53 -3.35 8.37
C ILE A 18 -0.89 -4.69 9.01
N ALA A 19 -1.83 -4.63 9.95
CA ALA A 19 -2.50 -5.82 10.46
C ALA A 19 -3.73 -6.06 9.58
N ALA A 20 -3.74 -7.19 8.89
CA ALA A 20 -4.88 -7.72 8.14
C ALA A 20 -4.97 -9.22 8.41
N ASP A 21 -6.20 -9.74 8.41
CA ASP A 21 -6.49 -11.14 8.71
C ASP A 21 -6.13 -12.06 7.54
N ASP A 22 -6.26 -11.56 6.31
CA ASP A 22 -5.94 -12.23 5.05
C ASP A 22 -5.54 -11.23 3.96
N ASP A 23 -5.21 -11.76 2.78
CA ASP A 23 -4.77 -10.99 1.62
C ASP A 23 -5.88 -10.07 1.08
N GLU A 24 -7.14 -10.50 1.13
CA GLU A 24 -8.29 -9.71 0.67
C GLU A 24 -8.47 -8.46 1.53
N ALA A 25 -8.43 -8.61 2.86
CA ALA A 25 -8.47 -7.49 3.80
C ALA A 25 -7.27 -6.54 3.66
N ALA A 26 -6.10 -7.08 3.31
CA ALA A 26 -4.91 -6.27 3.03
C ALA A 26 -5.07 -5.42 1.76
N GLU A 27 -5.61 -6.01 0.69
CA GLU A 27 -5.92 -5.32 -0.57
C GLU A 27 -6.99 -4.23 -0.37
N GLU A 28 -8.07 -4.50 0.36
CA GLU A 28 -9.09 -3.50 0.68
C GLU A 28 -8.51 -2.31 1.46
N THR A 29 -7.62 -2.58 2.42
CA THR A 29 -6.93 -1.54 3.19
C THR A 29 -6.08 -0.65 2.28
N VAL A 30 -5.34 -1.24 1.35
CA VAL A 30 -4.53 -0.50 0.37
C VAL A 30 -5.41 0.33 -0.57
N ALA A 31 -6.53 -0.22 -1.03
CA ALA A 31 -7.50 0.51 -1.84
C ALA A 31 -8.08 1.72 -1.09
N MET A 32 -8.40 1.56 0.21
CA MET A 32 -8.84 2.66 1.06
C MET A 32 -7.76 3.74 1.22
N LEU A 33 -6.51 3.35 1.44
CA LEU A 33 -5.38 4.29 1.53
C LEU A 33 -5.26 5.11 0.24
N ASN A 34 -5.27 4.46 -0.92
CA ASN A 34 -5.22 5.13 -2.22
C ASN A 34 -6.43 6.05 -2.48
N SER A 35 -7.61 5.76 -1.93
CA SER A 35 -8.78 6.64 -2.08
C SER A 35 -8.69 7.93 -1.27
N THR A 36 -7.84 7.97 -0.24
CA THR A 36 -7.69 9.11 0.70
C THR A 36 -6.36 9.84 0.57
N ALA A 37 -5.38 9.22 -0.09
CA ALA A 37 -4.07 9.78 -0.32
C ALA A 37 -4.10 11.03 -1.20
N HIS A 38 -3.01 11.80 -1.15
CA HIS A 38 -2.72 12.76 -2.21
C HIS A 38 -2.62 12.00 -3.55
N PRO A 39 -3.14 12.54 -4.68
CA PRO A 39 -3.15 11.85 -5.97
C PRO A 39 -1.76 11.41 -6.48
N ASP A 40 -0.70 12.07 -6.02
CA ASP A 40 0.68 11.74 -6.38
C ASP A 40 1.24 10.56 -5.58
N ILE A 41 0.53 10.11 -4.53
CA ILE A 41 0.92 8.99 -3.69
C ILE A 41 0.13 7.74 -4.08
N ASN A 42 0.86 6.64 -4.30
CA ASN A 42 0.29 5.33 -4.58
C ASN A 42 0.81 4.28 -3.59
N PHE A 43 -0.08 3.57 -2.93
CA PHE A 43 0.21 2.47 -2.02
C PHE A 43 0.06 1.13 -2.73
N LYS A 44 1.00 0.20 -2.50
CA LYS A 44 0.98 -1.17 -3.01
C LYS A 44 1.43 -2.16 -1.94
N LEU A 45 0.93 -3.39 -1.97
CA LEU A 45 1.49 -4.48 -1.15
C LEU A 45 2.89 -4.84 -1.67
N SER A 46 3.87 -5.06 -0.80
CA SER A 46 5.25 -5.30 -1.22
C SER A 46 5.41 -6.56 -2.07
N GLU A 47 4.56 -7.56 -1.87
CA GLU A 47 4.49 -8.78 -2.70
C GLU A 47 3.99 -8.53 -4.14
N THR A 48 3.34 -7.39 -4.39
CA THR A 48 2.84 -7.00 -5.72
C THR A 48 3.81 -6.09 -6.49
N VAL A 49 4.89 -5.66 -5.85
CA VAL A 49 5.94 -4.86 -6.48
C VAL A 49 6.93 -5.84 -7.14
N ALA A 50 6.85 -5.95 -8.48
CA ALA A 50 7.70 -6.82 -9.31
C ALA A 50 9.12 -6.29 -9.51
#